data_AF-A0A958XH89-F1
#
_entry.id   AF-A0A958XH89-F1
#
_cell.length_a   1.000
_cell.length_b   1.000
_cell.length_c   1.000
_cell.angle_alpha   90.00
_cell.angle_beta   90.00
_cell.angle_gamma   90.00
#
_symmetry.space_group_name_H-M   'P 1'
#
loop_
_entity.id
_entity.type
_entity.pdbx_description
1 polymer ?
#
loop_
_entity_poly.entity_id
_entity_poly.type
_entity_poly.pdbx_seq_one_letter_code
_entity_poly.pdbx_strand_id
1 'polypeptide(L)'
;MHKLFFGQPKVRLSGIIGSSISSLLLMGALSFTSLLGLFGCKNQAKNSGHPILIVSYPVSLREQADEKSAEIEQLESGDELADLNRTSRFLASIYLDGRLRQEPWLWVETSSGRQGWVFAGAVLPEGTNTDQQLNWVLEKRFQALFGLQLSQRWKAWTSRKDLITTDSAFAQVLREGMALQDTLNQLMATLATRDPGQTPPDMYWLGDSSPYFIIQQIPNQNSYSLFLDYKAVGKQATQTSGEEDDRFAQIGFLTFPLDSIGSTLPAWVFPLSLEESCSNLGAGMHFNILRAIDQTLQKGKLFAPELMALKNWILDDILDKDRSYWQPQEKILTELGQIRKAKLTCLTARDQLALEARQAMFESPEKNNLHLNRRTGE
;
A
#
# COMPACT_ATOMS: atom_id res chain seq x y z
N MET A 1 21.02 -6.05 12.67
CA MET A 1 19.68 -6.12 12.04
C MET A 1 19.74 -7.17 10.94
N HIS A 2 19.28 -8.39 11.19
CA HIS A 2 19.19 -9.41 10.15
C HIS A 2 17.95 -9.14 9.30
N LYS A 3 18.16 -8.69 8.06
CA LYS A 3 17.12 -8.61 7.03
C LYS A 3 16.94 -10.03 6.47
N LEU A 4 15.74 -10.56 6.58
CA LEU A 4 15.34 -11.85 6.02
C LEU A 4 14.63 -11.57 4.68
N PHE A 5 15.03 -12.29 3.62
CA PHE A 5 14.78 -11.96 2.21
C PHE A 5 14.06 -13.09 1.51
N PHE A 6 12.88 -12.88 0.89
CA PHE A 6 12.19 -13.95 0.17
C PHE A 6 11.29 -13.47 -0.98
N GLY A 7 11.27 -14.25 -2.05
CA GLY A 7 10.46 -14.13 -3.25
C GLY A 7 9.07 -14.73 -3.08
N GLN A 8 8.13 -14.22 -3.88
CA GLN A 8 6.71 -14.56 -3.81
C GLN A 8 6.40 -15.79 -4.66
N PRO A 9 5.55 -16.72 -4.20
CA PRO A 9 4.84 -17.63 -5.09
C PRO A 9 3.84 -16.85 -5.95
N LYS A 10 3.55 -17.33 -7.17
CA LYS A 10 2.55 -16.75 -8.08
C LYS A 10 1.16 -16.78 -7.46
N VAL A 11 0.75 -15.73 -6.76
CA VAL A 11 -0.65 -15.53 -6.36
C VAL A 11 -1.44 -15.09 -7.59
N ARG A 12 -2.31 -15.98 -8.09
CA ARG A 12 -3.34 -15.61 -9.08
C ARG A 12 -4.43 -14.80 -8.36
N LEU A 13 -4.36 -13.49 -8.45
CA LEU A 13 -5.47 -12.60 -8.09
C LEU A 13 -6.53 -12.66 -9.20
N SER A 14 -7.57 -13.47 -8.99
CA SER A 14 -8.77 -13.44 -9.83
C SER A 14 -9.77 -12.40 -9.30
N GLY A 15 -9.80 -11.27 -9.99
CA GLY A 15 -10.91 -10.34 -10.28
C GLY A 15 -12.14 -10.25 -9.36
N ILE A 16 -12.37 -9.02 -8.87
CA ILE A 16 -13.72 -8.47 -8.66
C ILE A 16 -13.69 -7.00 -9.13
N ILE A 17 -14.16 -6.73 -10.35
CA ILE A 17 -14.61 -5.38 -10.76
C ILE A 17 -15.92 -5.54 -11.51
N GLY A 18 -16.99 -5.01 -10.91
CA GLY A 18 -18.33 -4.93 -11.51
C GLY A 18 -18.83 -3.49 -11.56
N SER A 19 -19.13 -3.06 -12.79
CA SER A 19 -20.14 -2.08 -13.25
C SER A 19 -20.22 -0.70 -12.58
N SER A 20 -19.89 0.38 -13.30
CA SER A 20 -20.74 1.10 -14.28
C SER A 20 -21.62 2.18 -13.61
N ILE A 21 -21.32 3.45 -13.88
CA ILE A 21 -22.28 4.54 -13.76
C ILE A 21 -22.15 5.39 -15.03
N SER A 22 -23.20 5.34 -15.85
CA SER A 22 -23.42 6.21 -16.99
C SER A 22 -24.21 7.45 -16.56
N SER A 23 -23.79 8.58 -17.12
CA SER A 23 -24.59 9.70 -17.64
C SER A 23 -25.52 10.48 -16.69
N LEU A 24 -25.24 11.77 -16.53
CA LEU A 24 -26.22 12.85 -16.68
C LEU A 24 -25.50 14.21 -16.67
N LEU A 25 -25.58 15.00 -17.75
CA LEU A 25 -25.57 16.46 -17.64
C LEU A 25 -26.19 17.12 -18.88
N LEU A 26 -27.15 17.96 -18.54
CA LEU A 26 -28.10 18.66 -19.39
C LEU A 26 -27.48 19.93 -19.98
N MET A 27 -27.88 20.26 -21.21
CA MET A 27 -27.64 21.55 -21.85
C MET A 27 -28.30 22.71 -21.08
N GLY A 28 -27.63 23.86 -21.05
CA GLY A 28 -28.21 25.14 -20.67
C GLY A 28 -27.34 26.30 -21.15
N ALA A 29 -27.67 26.84 -22.32
CA ALA A 29 -27.09 28.06 -22.86
C ALA A 29 -27.79 29.28 -22.26
N LEU A 30 -27.02 30.31 -21.86
CA LEU A 30 -27.53 31.68 -21.70
C LEU A 30 -26.39 32.68 -21.92
N SER A 31 -26.58 33.50 -22.95
CA SER A 31 -25.75 34.65 -23.32
C SER A 31 -25.89 35.76 -22.30
N PHE A 32 -24.81 36.49 -21.99
CA PHE A 32 -24.93 37.87 -21.51
C PHE A 32 -23.74 38.73 -21.94
N THR A 33 -24.10 39.97 -22.25
CA THR A 33 -23.42 41.03 -23.00
C THR A 33 -22.20 41.65 -22.33
N SER A 34 -21.26 42.07 -23.18
CA SER A 34 -20.12 42.94 -22.91
C SER A 34 -20.49 44.30 -22.30
N LEU A 35 -19.71 44.76 -21.31
CA LEU A 35 -19.52 46.18 -21.05
C LEU A 35 -18.05 46.45 -20.73
N LEU A 36 -17.42 47.30 -21.55
CA LEU A 36 -16.08 47.84 -21.34
C LEU A 36 -16.06 48.79 -20.14
N GLY A 37 -15.05 48.65 -19.28
CA GLY A 37 -14.66 49.63 -18.26
C GLY A 37 -13.14 49.80 -18.28
N LEU A 38 -12.70 51.05 -18.43
CA LEU A 38 -11.31 51.45 -18.63
C LEU A 38 -10.47 51.42 -17.34
N PHE A 39 -9.21 51.02 -17.56
CA PHE A 39 -7.97 51.20 -16.81
C PHE A 39 -7.97 52.00 -15.50
N GLY A 40 -7.62 51.30 -14.43
CA GLY A 40 -6.89 51.80 -13.27
C GLY A 40 -5.91 50.72 -12.80
N CYS A 41 -4.62 50.89 -13.08
CA CYS A 41 -3.55 49.95 -12.72
C CYS A 41 -3.37 49.82 -11.20
N LYS A 42 -3.94 48.76 -10.64
CA LYS A 42 -3.30 47.93 -9.61
C LYS A 42 -3.54 46.50 -10.07
N ASN A 43 -2.48 45.80 -10.48
CA ASN A 43 -2.52 44.35 -10.70
C ASN A 43 -2.84 43.69 -9.35
N GLN A 44 -4.12 43.64 -8.99
CA GLN A 44 -4.63 42.60 -8.14
C GLN A 44 -4.43 41.31 -8.93
N ALA A 45 -3.36 40.59 -8.62
CA ALA A 45 -3.25 39.19 -8.97
C ALA A 45 -4.60 38.56 -8.62
N LYS A 46 -5.30 38.06 -9.64
CA LYS A 46 -6.55 37.33 -9.46
C LYS A 46 -6.26 36.27 -8.41
N ASN A 47 -6.98 36.32 -7.29
CA ASN A 47 -7.08 35.23 -6.33
C ASN A 47 -7.59 34.00 -7.08
N SER A 48 -6.68 33.26 -7.71
CA SER A 48 -6.97 32.09 -8.53
C SER A 48 -7.32 30.86 -7.66
N GLY A 49 -7.35 31.03 -6.33
CA GLY A 49 -7.58 29.96 -5.36
C GLY A 49 -6.44 28.94 -5.30
N HIS A 50 -5.36 29.16 -6.07
CA HIS A 50 -4.19 28.29 -6.09
C HIS A 50 -3.26 28.60 -4.92
N PRO A 51 -2.63 27.59 -4.31
CA PRO A 51 -1.57 27.80 -3.33
C PRO A 51 -0.43 28.64 -3.93
N ILE A 52 0.08 29.59 -3.14
CA ILE A 52 1.29 30.34 -3.48
C ILE A 52 2.52 29.53 -3.05
N LEU A 53 3.49 29.44 -3.95
CA LEU A 53 4.81 28.87 -3.71
C LEU A 53 5.85 30.00 -3.74
N ILE A 54 6.86 29.88 -2.90
CA ILE A 54 8.03 30.76 -2.87
C ILE A 54 9.23 30.02 -3.42
N VAL A 55 9.96 30.65 -4.34
CA VAL A 55 11.24 30.14 -4.84
C VAL A 55 12.28 30.22 -3.73
N SER A 56 12.75 29.05 -3.30
CA SER A 56 13.74 28.91 -2.22
C SER A 56 15.18 28.85 -2.74
N TYR A 57 15.38 28.48 -4.01
CA TYR A 57 16.66 28.47 -4.71
C TYR A 57 16.47 28.96 -6.14
N PRO A 58 17.41 29.73 -6.72
CA PRO A 58 17.32 30.16 -8.12
C PRO A 58 17.09 28.96 -9.05
N VAL A 59 16.11 29.08 -9.94
CA VAL A 59 15.67 27.96 -10.79
C VAL A 59 15.05 28.49 -12.09
N SER A 60 15.23 27.75 -13.18
CA SER A 60 14.62 28.07 -14.46
C SER A 60 13.15 27.63 -14.51
N LEU A 61 12.28 28.50 -14.99
CA LEU A 61 10.97 28.15 -15.52
C LEU A 61 11.15 27.58 -16.94
N ARG A 62 10.61 26.39 -17.23
CA ARG A 62 10.87 25.67 -18.48
C ARG A 62 9.62 25.32 -19.27
N GLU A 63 9.75 25.16 -20.58
CA GLU A 63 8.64 24.77 -21.46
C GLU A 63 8.14 23.34 -21.21
N GLN A 64 9.05 22.43 -20.88
CA GLN A 64 8.76 21.03 -20.57
C GLN A 64 9.37 20.64 -19.22
N ALA A 65 8.87 19.55 -18.64
CA ALA A 65 9.33 18.98 -17.37
C ALA A 65 10.71 18.28 -17.52
N ASP A 66 11.73 18.98 -17.98
CA ASP A 66 13.07 18.43 -18.26
C ASP A 66 14.13 19.52 -18.06
N GLU A 67 15.26 19.19 -17.42
CA GLU A 67 16.40 20.08 -17.22
C GLU A 67 17.00 20.60 -18.53
N LYS A 68 16.82 19.86 -19.63
CA LYS A 68 17.32 20.22 -20.97
C LYS A 68 16.30 20.99 -21.81
N SER A 69 15.08 21.19 -21.30
CA SER A 69 14.05 21.97 -22.00
C SER A 69 14.42 23.44 -22.07
N ALA A 70 13.89 24.15 -23.07
CA ALA A 70 14.09 25.58 -23.22
C ALA A 70 13.63 26.35 -21.97
N GLU A 71 14.43 27.33 -21.59
CA GLU A 71 14.13 28.23 -20.48
C GLU A 71 13.19 29.36 -20.96
N ILE A 72 12.11 29.56 -20.23
CA ILE A 72 11.14 30.65 -20.42
C ILE A 72 11.58 31.89 -19.63
N GLU A 73 12.05 31.67 -18.41
CA GLU A 73 12.40 32.70 -17.43
C GLU A 73 13.33 32.10 -16.37
N GLN A 74 14.31 32.88 -15.93
CA GLN A 74 15.08 32.58 -14.72
C GLN A 74 14.35 33.17 -13.51
N LEU A 75 14.08 32.34 -12.50
CA LEU A 75 13.43 32.75 -11.25
C LEU A 75 14.48 32.89 -10.14
N GLU A 76 14.35 33.95 -9.36
CA GLU A 76 15.21 34.28 -8.23
C GLU A 76 14.60 33.82 -6.91
N SER A 77 15.44 33.68 -5.88
CA SER A 77 14.93 33.36 -4.55
C SER A 77 14.01 34.47 -4.03
N GLY A 78 12.84 34.07 -3.53
CA GLY A 78 11.78 34.97 -3.07
C GLY A 78 10.68 35.21 -4.09
N ASP A 79 10.86 34.81 -5.36
CA ASP A 79 9.80 34.93 -6.36
C ASP A 79 8.56 34.11 -5.98
N GLU A 80 7.39 34.71 -6.16
CA GLU A 80 6.09 34.10 -5.93
C GLU A 80 5.56 33.40 -7.19
N LEU A 81 5.06 32.19 -7.01
CA LEU A 81 4.48 31.36 -8.06
C LEU A 81 3.11 30.83 -7.61
N ALA A 82 2.15 30.77 -8.53
CA ALA A 82 0.90 30.05 -8.29
C ALA A 82 1.05 28.58 -8.69
N ASP A 83 0.73 27.65 -7.78
CA ASP A 83 0.71 26.21 -8.04
C ASP A 83 -0.55 25.81 -8.82
N LEU A 84 -0.38 25.50 -10.11
CA LEU A 84 -1.49 25.09 -10.97
C LEU A 84 -1.89 23.60 -10.79
N ASN A 85 -1.38 22.97 -9.72
CA ASN A 85 -1.73 21.64 -9.25
C ASN A 85 -1.53 20.52 -10.29
N ARG A 86 -0.52 20.67 -11.15
CA ARG A 86 -0.11 19.64 -12.11
C ARG A 86 1.36 19.31 -11.92
N THR A 87 1.66 18.02 -11.90
CA THR A 87 3.02 17.49 -11.74
C THR A 87 3.46 16.72 -12.99
N SER A 88 4.77 16.54 -13.15
CA SER A 88 5.32 15.51 -14.06
C SER A 88 4.83 14.11 -13.65
N ARG A 89 4.95 13.13 -14.55
CA ARG A 89 4.61 11.72 -14.29
C ARG A 89 5.81 10.87 -13.80
N PHE A 90 6.84 11.55 -13.31
CA PHE A 90 8.11 10.98 -12.87
C PHE A 90 8.79 11.94 -11.91
N LEU A 91 9.81 11.45 -11.19
CA LEU A 91 10.69 12.26 -10.35
C LEU A 91 12.02 12.49 -11.07
N ALA A 92 12.50 13.73 -11.07
CA ALA A 92 13.83 14.09 -11.55
C ALA A 92 14.83 14.08 -10.40
N SER A 93 16.07 13.70 -10.68
CA SER A 93 17.16 13.66 -9.70
C SER A 93 18.13 14.82 -9.97
N ILE A 94 18.01 15.90 -9.20
CA ILE A 94 18.79 17.15 -9.42
C ILE A 94 19.59 17.48 -8.17
N TYR A 95 20.86 17.88 -8.35
CA TYR A 95 21.67 18.42 -7.27
C TYR A 95 21.23 19.86 -6.97
N LEU A 96 20.75 20.09 -5.76
CA LEU A 96 20.38 21.41 -5.27
C LEU A 96 21.04 21.64 -3.91
N ASP A 97 21.84 22.70 -3.82
CA ASP A 97 22.64 23.02 -2.62
C ASP A 97 23.52 21.84 -2.14
N GLY A 98 24.26 21.23 -3.08
CA GLY A 98 25.15 20.11 -2.80
C GLY A 98 24.45 18.80 -2.40
N ARG A 99 23.12 18.74 -2.42
CA ARG A 99 22.34 17.55 -2.10
C ARG A 99 21.57 17.06 -3.32
N LEU A 100 21.64 15.77 -3.60
CA LEU A 100 20.78 15.15 -4.60
C LEU A 100 19.35 15.12 -4.08
N ARG A 101 18.42 15.75 -4.81
CA ARG A 101 16.99 15.72 -4.53
C ARG A 101 16.26 14.92 -5.60
N GLN A 102 15.29 14.12 -5.18
CA GLN A 102 14.38 13.40 -6.07
C GLN A 102 12.98 13.99 -5.93
N GLU A 103 12.57 14.79 -6.91
CA GLU A 103 11.33 15.57 -6.85
C GLU A 103 10.67 15.67 -8.23
N PRO A 104 9.35 15.89 -8.31
CA PRO A 104 8.69 16.11 -9.59
C PRO A 104 8.94 17.52 -10.13
N TRP A 105 8.54 17.74 -11.38
CA TRP A 105 8.32 19.08 -11.92
C TRP A 105 6.90 19.53 -11.62
N LEU A 106 6.72 20.81 -11.35
CA LEU A 106 5.43 21.45 -11.08
C LEU A 106 5.09 22.42 -12.21
N TRP A 107 3.85 22.38 -12.69
CA TRP A 107 3.31 23.41 -13.58
C TRP A 107 2.86 24.59 -12.73
N VAL A 108 3.44 25.76 -12.98
CA VAL A 108 3.25 26.97 -12.17
C VAL A 108 2.97 28.18 -13.05
N GLU A 109 2.47 29.26 -12.46
CA GLU A 109 2.30 30.57 -13.09
C GLU A 109 3.04 31.66 -12.30
N THR A 110 3.82 32.50 -12.97
CA THR A 110 4.51 33.64 -12.35
C THR A 110 3.58 34.84 -12.18
N SER A 111 3.99 35.81 -11.37
CA SER A 111 3.27 37.09 -11.20
C SER A 111 3.05 37.87 -12.51
N SER A 112 3.89 37.65 -13.53
CA SER A 112 3.74 38.22 -14.87
C SER A 112 2.74 37.45 -15.77
N GLY A 113 2.18 36.34 -15.28
CA GLY A 113 1.26 35.47 -16.01
C GLY A 113 1.95 34.46 -16.96
N ARG A 114 3.26 34.24 -16.82
CA ARG A 114 3.97 33.20 -17.59
C ARG A 114 3.78 31.85 -16.92
N GLN A 115 3.49 30.82 -17.72
CA GLN A 115 3.31 29.47 -17.23
C GLN A 115 4.43 28.55 -17.71
N GLY A 116 4.86 27.63 -16.86
CA GLY A 116 5.94 26.72 -17.17
C GLY A 116 6.15 25.65 -16.09
N TRP A 117 7.14 24.80 -16.31
CA TRP A 117 7.59 23.77 -15.38
C TRP A 117 8.73 24.28 -14.51
N VAL A 118 8.64 24.06 -13.21
CA VAL A 118 9.71 24.31 -12.23
C VAL A 118 10.00 23.04 -11.44
N PHE A 119 11.27 22.82 -11.07
CA PHE A 119 11.64 21.67 -10.25
C PHE A 119 11.12 21.86 -8.81
N ALA A 120 10.32 20.91 -8.29
CA ALA A 120 9.66 21.08 -6.99
C ALA A 120 10.64 21.24 -5.82
N GLY A 121 11.85 20.68 -5.94
CA GLY A 121 12.87 20.81 -4.90
C GLY A 121 13.36 22.24 -4.66
N ALA A 122 13.11 23.17 -5.59
CA ALA A 122 13.51 24.57 -5.52
C ALA A 122 12.42 25.51 -4.97
N VAL A 123 11.22 25.02 -4.69
CA VAL A 123 10.08 25.83 -4.26
C VAL A 123 9.43 25.27 -3.00
N LEU A 124 8.80 26.12 -2.20
CA LEU A 124 8.09 25.75 -0.98
C LEU A 124 6.75 26.48 -0.88
N PRO A 125 5.70 25.87 -0.30
CA PRO A 125 4.43 26.55 -0.09
C PRO A 125 4.59 27.70 0.92
N GLU A 126 4.04 28.87 0.59
CA GLU A 126 4.10 30.06 1.43
C GLU A 126 3.43 29.84 2.80
N GLY A 127 4.00 30.41 3.86
CA GLY A 127 3.36 30.47 5.19
C GLY A 127 3.23 29.13 5.91
N THR A 128 3.94 28.10 5.46
CA THR A 128 3.87 26.75 6.03
C THR A 128 5.02 26.47 7.02
N ASN A 129 4.73 25.68 8.05
CA ASN A 129 5.76 25.14 8.95
C ASN A 129 6.48 23.92 8.33
N THR A 130 7.54 23.42 8.98
CA THR A 130 8.33 22.30 8.47
C THR A 130 7.51 21.03 8.18
N ASP A 131 6.54 20.69 9.04
CA ASP A 131 5.71 19.50 8.85
C ASP A 131 4.74 19.66 7.67
N GLN A 132 4.17 20.86 7.51
CA GLN A 132 3.31 21.19 6.37
C GLN A 132 4.09 21.19 5.05
N GLN A 133 5.32 21.70 5.06
CA GLN A 133 6.22 21.64 3.90
C GLN A 133 6.54 20.20 3.52
N LEU A 134 6.89 19.37 4.50
CA LEU A 134 7.16 17.95 4.27
C LEU A 134 5.93 17.26 3.66
N ASN A 135 4.75 17.43 4.27
CA ASN A 135 3.51 16.84 3.77
C ASN A 135 3.17 17.29 2.34
N TRP A 136 3.40 18.56 2.00
CA TRP A 136 3.22 19.07 0.64
C TRP A 136 4.19 18.40 -0.35
N VAL A 137 5.47 18.26 0.00
CA VAL A 137 6.46 17.55 -0.83
C VAL A 137 6.02 16.10 -1.06
N LEU A 138 5.61 15.39 -0.01
CA LEU A 138 5.12 14.01 -0.11
C LEU A 138 3.88 13.91 -1.01
N GLU A 139 2.94 14.85 -0.89
CA GLU A 139 1.74 14.93 -1.73
C GLU A 139 2.09 15.13 -3.22
N LYS A 140 3.08 15.99 -3.53
CA LYS A 140 3.54 16.22 -4.91
C LYS A 140 4.26 15.00 -5.48
N ARG A 141 5.10 14.32 -4.69
CA ARG A 141 5.71 13.04 -5.09
C ARG A 141 4.66 11.98 -5.38
N PHE A 142 3.68 11.84 -4.49
CA PHE A 142 2.58 10.90 -4.66
C PHE A 142 1.77 11.21 -5.92
N GLN A 143 1.42 12.48 -6.14
CA GLN A 143 0.70 12.91 -7.34
C GLN A 143 1.48 12.61 -8.62
N ALA A 144 2.80 12.77 -8.61
CA ALA A 144 3.64 12.51 -9.77
C ALA A 144 3.70 11.02 -10.13
N LEU A 145 3.82 10.15 -9.13
CA LEU A 145 3.95 8.70 -9.35
C LEU A 145 2.60 8.00 -9.58
N PHE A 146 1.56 8.44 -8.87
CA PHE A 146 0.29 7.72 -8.76
C PHE A 146 -0.93 8.50 -9.26
N GLY A 147 -0.74 9.78 -9.60
CA GLY A 147 -1.79 10.65 -10.11
C GLY A 147 -2.59 11.38 -9.04
N LEU A 148 -3.26 12.46 -9.45
CA LEU A 148 -3.99 13.37 -8.55
C LEU A 148 -5.13 12.67 -7.78
N GLN A 149 -5.93 11.85 -8.48
CA GLN A 149 -7.07 11.19 -7.85
C GLN A 149 -6.66 10.24 -6.72
N LEU A 150 -5.60 9.45 -6.93
CA LEU A 150 -5.13 8.53 -5.89
C LEU A 150 -4.45 9.29 -4.73
N SER A 151 -3.71 10.36 -5.04
CA SER A 151 -3.13 11.25 -4.02
C SER A 151 -4.20 11.86 -3.11
N GLN A 152 -5.29 12.39 -3.69
CA GLN A 152 -6.42 12.93 -2.93
C GLN A 152 -7.10 11.87 -2.06
N ARG A 153 -7.33 10.67 -2.59
CA ARG A 153 -7.90 9.54 -1.83
C ARG A 153 -6.99 9.12 -0.68
N TRP A 154 -5.69 9.00 -0.91
CA TRP A 154 -4.72 8.66 0.12
C TRP A 154 -4.70 9.71 1.23
N LYS A 155 -4.63 11.00 0.88
CA LYS A 155 -4.69 12.11 1.83
C LYS A 155 -5.98 12.09 2.65
N ALA A 156 -7.14 11.92 2.02
CA ALA A 156 -8.43 11.83 2.70
C ALA A 156 -8.54 10.58 3.61
N TRP A 157 -7.85 9.50 3.27
CA TRP A 157 -7.77 8.32 4.12
C TRP A 157 -6.87 8.54 5.33
N THR A 158 -5.65 9.05 5.14
CA THR A 158 -4.70 9.32 6.23
C THR A 158 -5.24 10.33 7.25
N SER A 159 -6.04 11.31 6.82
CA SER A 159 -6.62 12.32 7.72
C SER A 159 -7.73 11.81 8.63
N ARG A 160 -8.27 10.60 8.38
CA ARG A 160 -9.31 10.00 9.23
C ARG A 160 -8.78 9.27 10.45
N LYS A 161 -7.47 9.04 10.55
CA LYS A 161 -6.88 8.27 11.66
C LYS A 161 -7.26 8.84 13.04
N ASP A 162 -7.29 10.16 13.16
CA ASP A 162 -7.56 10.86 14.42
C ASP A 162 -9.06 10.90 14.77
N LEU A 163 -9.93 10.43 13.87
CA LEU A 163 -11.38 10.38 14.04
C LEU A 163 -11.89 8.97 14.43
N ILE A 164 -10.99 8.00 14.56
CA ILE A 164 -11.35 6.61 14.84
C ILE A 164 -11.56 6.44 16.34
N THR A 165 -12.82 6.27 16.75
CA THR A 165 -13.18 6.07 18.16
C THR A 165 -13.88 4.73 18.44
N THR A 166 -14.24 3.96 17.42
CA THR A 166 -14.93 2.67 17.56
C THR A 166 -14.29 1.61 16.68
N ASP A 167 -14.42 0.34 17.07
CA ASP A 167 -13.95 -0.81 16.28
C ASP A 167 -14.54 -0.81 14.87
N SER A 168 -15.82 -0.45 14.72
CA SER A 168 -16.51 -0.37 13.42
C SER A 168 -15.92 0.72 12.52
N ALA A 169 -15.66 1.91 13.08
CA ALA A 169 -14.98 2.98 12.34
C ALA A 169 -13.56 2.54 11.95
N PHE A 170 -12.86 1.86 12.84
CA PHE A 170 -11.53 1.31 12.57
C PHE A 170 -11.56 0.29 11.43
N ALA A 171 -12.48 -0.67 11.47
CA ALA A 171 -12.65 -1.67 10.41
C ALA A 171 -12.90 -1.03 9.04
N GLN A 172 -13.74 0.01 8.98
CA GLN A 172 -13.99 0.75 7.74
C GLN A 172 -12.72 1.44 7.21
N VAL A 173 -12.00 2.16 8.07
CA VAL A 173 -10.77 2.86 7.66
C VAL A 173 -9.68 1.88 7.25
N LEU A 174 -9.52 0.77 7.98
CA LEU A 174 -8.52 -0.24 7.66
C LEU A 174 -8.79 -0.90 6.30
N ARG A 175 -10.04 -1.28 6.01
CA ARG A 175 -10.44 -1.85 4.71
C ARG A 175 -10.14 -0.93 3.54
N GLU A 176 -10.47 0.34 3.69
CA GLU A 176 -10.17 1.31 2.66
C GLU A 176 -8.66 1.47 2.47
N GLY A 177 -7.90 1.46 3.57
CA GLY A 177 -6.44 1.44 3.55
C GLY A 177 -5.89 0.23 2.79
N MET A 178 -6.40 -0.97 3.06
CA MET A 178 -5.99 -2.20 2.36
C MET A 178 -6.33 -2.16 0.86
N ALA A 179 -7.50 -1.62 0.49
CA ALA A 179 -7.83 -1.44 -0.92
C ALA A 179 -6.92 -0.42 -1.64
N LEU A 180 -6.52 0.65 -0.95
CA LEU A 180 -5.53 1.61 -1.44
C LEU A 180 -4.14 0.98 -1.54
N GLN A 181 -3.73 0.21 -0.54
CA GLN A 181 -2.48 -0.56 -0.53
C GLN A 181 -2.39 -1.49 -1.74
N ASP A 182 -3.43 -2.28 -2.03
CA ASP A 182 -3.47 -3.17 -3.19
C ASP A 182 -3.30 -2.41 -4.50
N THR A 183 -4.00 -1.29 -4.64
CA THR A 183 -3.89 -0.41 -5.82
C THR A 183 -2.46 0.13 -5.98
N LEU A 184 -1.86 0.61 -4.88
CA LEU A 184 -0.50 1.16 -4.90
C LEU A 184 0.54 0.09 -5.21
N ASN A 185 0.42 -1.10 -4.62
CA ASN A 185 1.34 -2.21 -4.89
C ASN A 185 1.33 -2.61 -6.38
N GLN A 186 0.15 -2.64 -7.02
CA GLN A 186 0.05 -2.90 -8.46
C GLN A 186 0.70 -1.80 -9.30
N LEU A 187 0.51 -0.53 -8.92
CA LEU A 187 1.13 0.60 -9.61
C LEU A 187 2.65 0.61 -9.43
N MET A 188 3.17 0.35 -8.23
CA MET A 188 4.60 0.26 -7.96
C MET A 188 5.25 -0.90 -8.74
N ALA A 189 4.60 -2.06 -8.82
CA ALA A 189 5.06 -3.16 -9.65
C ALA A 189 5.11 -2.75 -11.14
N THR A 190 4.11 -2.01 -11.62
CA THR A 190 4.08 -1.49 -12.99
C THR A 190 5.22 -0.50 -13.23
N LEU A 191 5.45 0.44 -12.30
CA LEU A 191 6.54 1.42 -12.38
C LEU A 191 7.91 0.75 -12.48
N ALA A 192 8.15 -0.31 -11.70
CA ALA A 192 9.40 -1.09 -11.74
C ALA A 192 9.69 -1.73 -13.11
N THR A 193 8.64 -2.03 -13.90
CA THR A 193 8.78 -2.66 -15.23
C THR A 193 8.89 -1.68 -16.39
N ARG A 194 8.63 -0.38 -16.18
CA ARG A 194 8.57 0.60 -17.28
C ARG A 194 9.92 0.91 -17.91
N ASP A 195 11.00 0.90 -17.12
CA ASP A 195 12.36 1.14 -17.61
C ASP A 195 13.32 0.10 -17.04
N PRO A 196 13.41 -1.08 -17.69
CA PRO A 196 14.28 -2.17 -17.26
C PRO A 196 15.75 -1.73 -17.32
N GLY A 197 16.31 -1.35 -16.18
CA GLY A 197 17.71 -0.90 -16.06
C GLY A 197 17.88 0.37 -15.23
N GLN A 198 16.81 1.14 -15.00
CA GLN A 198 16.85 2.27 -14.07
C GLN A 198 16.53 1.81 -12.65
N THR A 199 17.25 2.37 -11.67
CA THR A 199 16.88 2.24 -10.26
C THR A 199 15.56 2.99 -10.05
N PRO A 200 14.52 2.36 -9.47
CA PRO A 200 13.28 3.04 -9.16
C PRO A 200 13.58 4.21 -8.22
N PRO A 201 12.75 5.27 -8.24
CA PRO A 201 12.87 6.33 -7.24
C PRO A 201 12.79 5.73 -5.83
N ASP A 202 13.47 6.36 -4.88
CA ASP A 202 13.29 6.01 -3.48
C ASP A 202 11.81 6.20 -3.10
N MET A 203 11.19 5.17 -2.52
CA MET A 203 9.81 5.17 -2.07
C MET A 203 9.68 5.01 -0.54
N TYR A 204 10.78 5.05 0.23
CA TYR A 204 10.71 4.90 1.69
C TYR A 204 9.81 5.96 2.35
N TRP A 205 9.75 7.16 1.77
CA TRP A 205 8.87 8.24 2.20
C TRP A 205 7.38 7.90 2.14
N LEU A 206 6.97 6.90 1.35
CA LEU A 206 5.57 6.47 1.29
C LEU A 206 5.13 5.85 2.61
N GLY A 207 6.04 5.17 3.32
CA GLY A 207 5.81 4.64 4.66
C GLY A 207 5.53 5.75 5.67
N ASP A 208 6.27 6.86 5.60
CA ASP A 208 6.07 8.01 6.49
C ASP A 208 4.70 8.66 6.31
N SER A 209 4.09 8.50 5.13
CA SER A 209 2.76 9.02 4.83
C SER A 209 1.62 8.12 5.32
N SER A 210 1.91 6.92 5.86
CA SER A 210 0.89 5.93 6.20
C SER A 210 0.81 5.62 7.70
N PRO A 211 -0.39 5.59 8.32
CA PRO A 211 -0.53 5.20 9.72
C PRO A 211 -0.40 3.69 9.97
N TYR A 212 -0.68 2.83 8.98
CA TYR A 212 -0.78 1.36 9.19
C TYR A 212 0.07 0.54 8.24
N PHE A 213 0.75 1.16 7.27
CA PHE A 213 1.56 0.45 6.30
C PHE A 213 3.00 0.88 6.41
N ILE A 214 3.89 -0.09 6.28
CA ILE A 214 5.31 0.16 6.06
C ILE A 214 5.66 -0.18 4.62
N ILE A 215 6.64 0.52 4.09
CA ILE A 215 7.18 0.27 2.75
C ILE A 215 8.47 -0.55 2.87
N GLN A 216 8.58 -1.59 2.05
CA GLN A 216 9.82 -2.35 1.94
C GLN A 216 10.12 -2.61 0.47
N GLN A 217 11.42 -2.63 0.13
CA GLN A 217 11.86 -3.11 -1.17
C GLN A 217 11.68 -4.63 -1.22
N ILE A 218 11.07 -5.14 -2.30
CA ILE A 218 10.89 -6.56 -2.49
C ILE A 218 12.24 -7.17 -2.92
N PRO A 219 12.78 -8.18 -2.21
CA PRO A 219 14.03 -8.83 -2.60
C PRO A 219 13.96 -9.39 -4.01
N ASN A 220 15.06 -9.27 -4.76
CA ASN A 220 15.19 -9.73 -6.15
C ASN A 220 14.19 -9.09 -7.14
N GLN A 221 13.42 -8.10 -6.69
CA GLN A 221 12.60 -7.27 -7.54
C GLN A 221 13.10 -5.84 -7.40
N ASN A 222 13.18 -5.13 -8.53
CA ASN A 222 13.51 -3.71 -8.53
C ASN A 222 12.26 -2.87 -8.16
N SER A 223 11.51 -3.30 -7.15
CA SER A 223 10.19 -2.80 -6.79
C SER A 223 10.03 -2.64 -5.27
N TYR A 224 9.05 -1.82 -4.88
CA TYR A 224 8.63 -1.65 -3.50
C TYR A 224 7.22 -2.18 -3.30
N SER A 225 6.90 -2.58 -2.08
CA SER A 225 5.55 -2.96 -1.66
C SER A 225 5.24 -2.38 -0.28
N LEU A 226 3.99 -1.96 -0.11
CA LEU A 226 3.41 -1.64 1.18
C LEU A 226 2.95 -2.93 1.85
N PHE A 227 3.21 -3.03 3.15
CA PHE A 227 2.86 -4.14 4.01
C PHE A 227 2.15 -3.63 5.26
N LEU A 228 1.10 -4.35 5.70
CA LEU A 228 0.34 -3.97 6.88
C LEU A 228 1.20 -4.18 8.13
N ASP A 229 1.32 -3.14 8.95
CA ASP A 229 2.01 -3.18 10.24
C ASP A 229 0.99 -3.49 11.35
N TYR A 230 0.96 -4.74 11.81
CA TYR A 230 0.05 -5.16 12.86
C TYR A 230 0.36 -4.50 14.21
N LYS A 231 1.57 -3.96 14.44
CA LYS A 231 1.86 -3.18 15.66
C LYS A 231 1.13 -1.85 15.62
N ALA A 232 1.13 -1.18 14.46
CA ALA A 232 0.38 0.04 14.27
C ALA A 232 -1.13 -0.20 14.36
N VAL A 233 -1.63 -1.27 13.73
CA VAL A 233 -3.03 -1.72 13.83
C VAL A 233 -3.41 -1.97 15.29
N GLY A 234 -2.63 -2.78 16.02
CA GLY A 234 -2.90 -3.08 17.42
C GLY A 234 -2.85 -1.85 18.32
N LYS A 235 -1.90 -0.93 18.09
CA LYS A 235 -1.84 0.34 18.82
C LYS A 235 -3.11 1.16 18.63
N GLN A 236 -3.62 1.26 17.40
CA GLN A 236 -4.86 1.98 17.15
C GLN A 236 -6.08 1.28 17.76
N ALA A 237 -6.15 -0.06 17.67
CA ALA A 237 -7.25 -0.86 18.22
C ALA A 237 -7.44 -0.58 19.72
N THR A 238 -6.35 -0.49 20.50
CA THR A 238 -6.42 -0.18 21.94
C THR A 238 -7.00 1.20 22.28
N GLN A 239 -7.22 2.07 21.28
CA GLN A 239 -7.78 3.41 21.44
C GLN A 239 -9.25 3.50 21.02
N THR A 240 -9.83 2.42 20.49
CA THR A 240 -11.22 2.39 20.08
C THR A 240 -12.12 1.87 21.20
N SER A 241 -13.43 2.12 21.09
CA SER A 241 -14.42 1.36 21.85
C SER A 241 -14.77 0.08 21.09
N GLY A 242 -14.61 -1.06 21.73
CA GLY A 242 -14.84 -2.36 21.12
C GLY A 242 -13.80 -3.36 21.61
N GLU A 243 -13.87 -4.59 21.09
CA GLU A 243 -12.80 -5.59 21.27
C GLU A 243 -12.57 -6.41 19.98
N GLU A 244 -13.33 -6.17 18.91
CA GLU A 244 -13.21 -6.97 17.68
C GLU A 244 -11.93 -6.65 16.91
N ASP A 245 -11.50 -5.40 16.93
CA ASP A 245 -10.25 -4.92 16.34
C ASP A 245 -9.02 -5.35 17.14
N ASP A 246 -9.07 -5.38 18.47
CA ASP A 246 -8.01 -5.96 19.31
C ASP A 246 -7.77 -7.44 18.96
N ARG A 247 -8.86 -8.22 18.82
CA ARG A 247 -8.78 -9.63 18.46
C ARG A 247 -8.24 -9.82 17.04
N PHE A 248 -8.65 -8.95 16.11
CA PHE A 248 -8.11 -8.94 14.75
C PHE A 248 -6.59 -8.67 14.77
N ALA A 249 -6.13 -7.65 15.50
CA ALA A 249 -4.71 -7.36 15.64
C ALA A 249 -3.93 -8.53 16.27
N GLN A 250 -4.51 -9.18 17.29
CA GLN A 250 -3.91 -10.35 17.94
C GLN A 250 -3.74 -11.54 16.98
N ILE A 251 -4.69 -11.75 16.07
CA ILE A 251 -4.54 -12.77 15.00
C ILE A 251 -3.40 -12.38 14.06
N GLY A 252 -3.22 -11.09 13.78
CA GLY A 252 -2.05 -10.57 13.06
C GLY A 252 -0.73 -10.92 13.74
N PHE A 253 -0.62 -10.73 15.05
CA PHE A 253 0.56 -11.10 15.83
C PHE A 253 0.84 -12.61 15.82
N LEU A 254 -0.20 -13.44 15.86
CA LEU A 254 -0.07 -14.90 15.73
C LEU A 254 0.38 -15.30 14.33
N THR A 255 -0.08 -14.58 13.31
CA THR A 255 0.23 -14.84 11.90
C THR A 255 1.66 -14.42 11.56
N PHE A 256 2.14 -13.30 12.10
CA PHE A 256 3.47 -12.74 11.82
C PHE A 256 4.27 -12.52 13.11
N PRO A 257 4.73 -13.60 13.78
CA PRO A 257 5.28 -13.51 15.13
C PRO A 257 6.67 -12.88 15.21
N LEU A 258 7.42 -12.79 14.11
CA LEU A 258 8.79 -12.27 14.11
C LEU A 258 8.84 -10.75 14.22
N ASP A 259 8.01 -10.06 13.45
CA ASP A 259 8.05 -8.61 13.32
C ASP A 259 6.68 -7.94 13.33
N SER A 260 5.60 -8.74 13.26
CA SER A 260 4.21 -8.29 13.15
C SER A 260 3.92 -7.51 11.88
N ILE A 261 4.65 -7.79 10.80
CA ILE A 261 4.45 -7.18 9.49
C ILE A 261 3.82 -8.22 8.57
N GLY A 262 2.72 -7.84 7.92
CA GLY A 262 2.11 -8.67 6.90
C GLY A 262 3.11 -8.99 5.79
N SER A 263 3.32 -10.27 5.48
CA SER A 263 4.27 -10.71 4.46
C SER A 263 3.83 -12.05 3.84
N THR A 264 4.61 -12.59 2.90
CA THR A 264 4.39 -13.95 2.40
C THR A 264 4.89 -15.06 3.29
N LEU A 265 5.46 -14.73 4.44
CA LEU A 265 6.02 -15.70 5.38
C LEU A 265 5.27 -15.65 6.70
N PRO A 266 4.00 -16.07 6.71
CA PRO A 266 3.28 -16.23 7.95
C PRO A 266 3.90 -17.38 8.76
N ALA A 267 3.49 -17.51 10.02
CA ALA A 267 4.03 -18.47 10.99
C ALA A 267 4.03 -19.94 10.54
N TRP A 268 3.17 -20.28 9.57
CA TRP A 268 3.07 -21.62 9.00
C TRP A 268 3.88 -21.86 7.74
N VAL A 269 4.69 -20.89 7.29
CA VAL A 269 5.58 -21.03 6.14
C VAL A 269 7.03 -21.00 6.61
N PHE A 270 7.80 -22.00 6.20
CA PHE A 270 9.23 -22.07 6.48
C PHE A 270 10.02 -21.73 5.21
N PRO A 271 10.88 -20.68 5.23
CA PRO A 271 11.73 -20.36 4.10
C PRO A 271 12.89 -21.37 3.95
N LEU A 272 13.13 -21.85 2.73
CA LEU A 272 14.26 -22.74 2.40
C LEU A 272 15.40 -21.99 1.69
N SER A 273 15.05 -21.06 0.82
CA SER A 273 15.97 -20.21 0.07
C SER A 273 15.28 -18.89 -0.27
N LEU A 274 15.95 -17.98 -0.99
CA LEU A 274 15.35 -16.73 -1.42
C LEU A 274 14.08 -16.91 -2.28
N GLU A 275 13.89 -18.05 -2.93
CA GLU A 275 12.78 -18.27 -3.87
C GLU A 275 11.90 -19.44 -3.46
N GLU A 276 12.35 -20.24 -2.49
CA GLU A 276 11.69 -21.48 -2.10
C GLU A 276 11.23 -21.42 -0.64
N SER A 277 10.04 -21.98 -0.41
CA SER A 277 9.50 -22.20 0.93
C SER A 277 8.75 -23.53 0.97
N CYS A 278 8.61 -24.06 2.17
CA CYS A 278 7.76 -25.22 2.44
C CYS A 278 6.72 -24.88 3.50
N SER A 279 5.62 -25.64 3.50
CA SER A 279 4.64 -25.57 4.58
C SER A 279 5.25 -26.11 5.88
N ASN A 280 4.94 -25.45 6.98
CA ASN A 280 5.26 -25.89 8.33
C ASN A 280 4.09 -26.65 8.98
N LEU A 281 3.20 -27.25 8.18
CA LEU A 281 2.11 -28.10 8.68
C LEU A 281 2.70 -29.23 9.51
N GLY A 282 2.10 -29.50 10.66
CA GLY A 282 2.60 -30.36 11.73
C GLY A 282 3.26 -29.60 12.89
N ALA A 283 3.44 -28.28 12.78
CA ALA A 283 3.96 -27.44 13.88
C ALA A 283 2.85 -26.91 14.82
N GLY A 284 1.58 -27.12 14.49
CA GLY A 284 0.42 -26.64 15.26
C GLY A 284 -0.01 -25.21 14.91
N MET A 285 0.69 -24.52 14.00
CA MET A 285 0.42 -23.12 13.67
C MET A 285 -0.88 -22.95 12.87
N HIS A 286 -1.15 -23.84 11.91
CA HIS A 286 -2.39 -23.80 11.14
C HIS A 286 -3.60 -23.98 12.07
N PHE A 287 -3.55 -24.98 12.94
CA PHE A 287 -4.63 -25.23 13.90
C PHE A 287 -4.82 -24.05 14.87
N ASN A 288 -3.74 -23.53 15.44
CA ASN A 288 -3.82 -22.44 16.41
C ASN A 288 -4.47 -21.19 15.82
N ILE A 289 -4.11 -20.84 14.57
CA ILE A 289 -4.65 -19.66 13.90
C ILE A 289 -6.09 -19.90 13.43
N LEU A 290 -6.41 -21.05 12.86
CA LEU A 290 -7.81 -21.40 12.52
C LEU A 290 -8.72 -21.37 13.75
N ARG A 291 -8.25 -21.87 14.90
CA ARG A 291 -8.99 -21.80 16.16
C ARG A 291 -9.16 -20.35 16.63
N ALA A 292 -8.14 -19.51 16.52
CA ALA A 292 -8.23 -18.10 16.90
C ALA A 292 -9.23 -17.33 16.00
N ILE A 293 -9.23 -17.62 14.69
CA ILE A 293 -10.22 -17.12 13.74
C ILE A 293 -11.62 -17.54 14.16
N ASP A 294 -11.84 -18.83 14.40
CA ASP A 294 -13.15 -19.38 14.79
C ASP A 294 -13.69 -18.73 16.06
N GLN A 295 -12.86 -18.63 17.10
CA GLN A 295 -13.21 -17.99 18.37
C GLN A 295 -13.54 -16.51 18.21
N THR A 296 -12.83 -15.82 17.30
CA THR A 296 -13.10 -14.40 17.04
C THR A 296 -14.42 -14.23 16.32
N LEU A 297 -14.70 -15.05 15.29
CA LEU A 297 -15.94 -15.02 14.52
C LEU A 297 -17.19 -15.40 15.32
N GLN A 298 -17.03 -16.19 16.39
CA GLN A 298 -18.11 -16.52 17.32
C GLN A 298 -18.49 -15.33 18.22
N LYS A 299 -17.54 -14.44 18.51
CA LYS A 299 -17.76 -13.26 19.36
C LYS A 299 -18.23 -12.04 18.58
N GLY A 300 -17.96 -11.99 17.29
CA GLY A 300 -18.32 -10.86 16.44
C GLY A 300 -17.99 -11.12 14.97
N LYS A 301 -18.59 -10.34 14.08
CA LYS A 301 -18.46 -10.51 12.63
C LYS A 301 -17.87 -9.29 11.94
N LEU A 302 -17.41 -8.30 12.71
CA LEU A 302 -16.97 -7.04 12.17
C LEU A 302 -15.81 -7.22 11.19
N PHE A 303 -14.86 -8.12 11.48
CA PHE A 303 -13.71 -8.46 10.62
C PHE A 303 -13.88 -9.79 9.87
N ALA A 304 -15.11 -10.26 9.67
CA ALA A 304 -15.34 -11.55 9.03
C ALA A 304 -14.72 -11.69 7.63
N PRO A 305 -14.80 -10.70 6.72
CA PRO A 305 -14.17 -10.80 5.40
C PRO A 305 -12.66 -11.08 5.47
N GLU A 306 -11.93 -10.34 6.31
CA GLU A 306 -10.48 -10.44 6.46
C GLU A 306 -10.07 -11.78 7.08
N LEU A 307 -10.80 -12.21 8.10
CA LEU A 307 -10.55 -13.48 8.78
C LEU A 307 -10.87 -14.68 7.90
N MET A 308 -11.89 -14.59 7.04
CA MET A 308 -12.20 -15.63 6.07
C MET A 308 -11.18 -15.70 4.94
N ALA A 309 -10.62 -14.57 4.51
CA ALA A 309 -9.50 -14.54 3.58
C ALA A 309 -8.25 -15.22 4.18
N LEU A 310 -7.93 -14.91 5.45
CA LEU A 310 -6.85 -15.57 6.18
C LEU A 310 -7.09 -17.09 6.34
N LYS A 311 -8.32 -17.50 6.67
CA LYS A 311 -8.72 -18.91 6.73
C LYS A 311 -8.46 -19.62 5.40
N ASN A 312 -8.85 -19.01 4.27
CA ASN A 312 -8.62 -19.59 2.95
C ASN A 312 -7.12 -19.72 2.65
N TRP A 313 -6.31 -18.72 3.00
CA TRP A 313 -4.86 -18.79 2.79
C TRP A 313 -4.19 -19.94 3.56
N ILE A 314 -4.65 -20.20 4.79
CA ILE A 314 -4.19 -21.36 5.58
C ILE A 314 -4.61 -22.67 4.90
N LEU A 315 -5.85 -22.76 4.42
CA LEU A 315 -6.33 -23.96 3.71
C LEU A 315 -5.58 -24.18 2.40
N ASP A 316 -5.27 -23.12 1.65
CA ASP A 316 -4.50 -23.20 0.42
C ASP A 316 -3.11 -23.79 0.70
N ASP A 317 -2.43 -23.38 1.77
CA ASP A 317 -1.14 -23.98 2.16
C ASP A 317 -1.25 -25.48 2.52
N ILE A 318 -2.34 -25.89 3.17
CA ILE A 318 -2.57 -27.30 3.54
C ILE A 318 -2.90 -28.16 2.31
N LEU A 319 -3.75 -27.63 1.43
CA LEU A 319 -4.40 -28.37 0.34
C LEU A 319 -3.62 -28.30 -0.98
N ASP A 320 -2.63 -27.42 -1.10
CA ASP A 320 -1.81 -27.31 -2.31
C ASP A 320 -1.07 -28.62 -2.61
N LYS A 321 -1.32 -29.15 -3.80
CA LYS A 321 -0.76 -30.41 -4.30
C LYS A 321 0.74 -30.33 -4.57
N ASP A 322 1.27 -29.14 -4.87
CA ASP A 322 2.66 -28.91 -5.23
C ASP A 322 3.49 -28.47 -4.00
N ARG A 323 2.88 -28.44 -2.81
CA ARG A 323 3.51 -28.02 -1.56
C ARG A 323 4.41 -29.12 -1.00
N SER A 324 5.61 -28.72 -0.59
CA SER A 324 6.50 -29.55 0.25
C SER A 324 6.34 -29.18 1.72
N TYR A 325 6.72 -30.11 2.61
CA TYR A 325 6.45 -30.00 4.05
C TYR A 325 7.72 -30.14 4.88
N TRP A 326 7.88 -29.22 5.83
CA TRP A 326 9.02 -29.20 6.74
C TRP A 326 8.98 -30.33 7.77
N GLN A 327 7.78 -30.64 8.28
CA GLN A 327 7.60 -31.61 9.36
C GLN A 327 7.43 -33.05 8.84
N PRO A 328 7.68 -34.07 9.68
CA PRO A 328 7.40 -35.46 9.35
C PRO A 328 5.90 -35.78 9.34
N GLN A 329 5.55 -36.87 8.67
CA GLN A 329 4.19 -37.38 8.48
C GLN A 329 3.37 -37.45 9.78
N GLU A 330 3.93 -38.02 10.85
CA GLU A 330 3.24 -38.19 12.14
C GLU A 330 2.72 -36.86 12.70
N LYS A 331 3.54 -35.81 12.63
CA LYS A 331 3.17 -34.48 13.12
C LYS A 331 2.10 -33.83 12.27
N ILE A 332 2.21 -33.97 10.94
CA ILE A 332 1.21 -33.48 10.00
C ILE A 332 -0.15 -34.12 10.27
N LEU A 333 -0.19 -35.47 10.37
CA LEU A 333 -1.42 -36.20 10.67
C LEU A 333 -2.00 -35.81 12.04
N THR A 334 -1.14 -35.55 13.03
CA THR A 334 -1.56 -35.08 14.35
C THR A 334 -2.27 -33.72 14.25
N GLU A 335 -1.69 -32.73 13.56
CA GLU A 335 -2.29 -31.40 13.41
C GLU A 335 -3.59 -31.46 12.60
N LEU A 336 -3.63 -32.21 11.48
CA LEU A 336 -4.86 -32.40 10.70
C LEU A 336 -5.98 -33.05 11.53
N GLY A 337 -5.62 -34.04 12.36
CA GLY A 337 -6.55 -34.66 13.31
C GLY A 337 -7.11 -33.66 14.32
N GLN A 338 -6.28 -32.73 14.82
CA GLN A 338 -6.72 -31.66 15.72
C GLN A 338 -7.70 -30.71 15.02
N ILE A 339 -7.39 -30.25 13.81
CA ILE A 339 -8.25 -29.35 13.03
C ILE A 339 -9.64 -29.98 12.82
N ARG A 340 -9.69 -31.26 12.41
CA ARG A 340 -10.96 -31.96 12.18
C ARG A 340 -11.74 -32.21 13.46
N LYS A 341 -11.06 -32.63 14.54
CA LYS A 341 -11.71 -32.93 15.82
C LYS A 341 -12.30 -31.69 16.49
N ALA A 342 -11.69 -30.52 16.28
CA ALA A 342 -12.12 -29.27 16.89
C ALA A 342 -13.48 -28.75 16.40
N LYS A 343 -14.00 -29.24 15.27
CA LYS A 343 -15.29 -28.83 14.69
C LYS A 343 -15.44 -27.30 14.59
N LEU A 344 -14.39 -26.63 14.10
CA LEU A 344 -14.37 -25.18 13.95
C LEU A 344 -15.50 -24.72 13.03
N THR A 345 -16.33 -23.79 13.52
CA THR A 345 -17.50 -23.26 12.81
C THR A 345 -17.15 -22.42 11.58
N CYS A 346 -15.93 -21.87 11.53
CA CYS A 346 -15.40 -21.14 10.37
C CYS A 346 -15.05 -22.06 9.18
N LEU A 347 -15.00 -23.39 9.38
CA LEU A 347 -14.74 -24.36 8.33
C LEU A 347 -16.07 -24.87 7.74
N THR A 348 -16.23 -24.72 6.43
CA THR A 348 -17.42 -25.23 5.74
C THR A 348 -17.40 -26.76 5.63
N ALA A 349 -18.55 -27.38 5.32
CA ALA A 349 -18.59 -28.82 5.03
C ALA A 349 -17.64 -29.21 3.89
N ARG A 350 -17.49 -28.35 2.88
CA ARG A 350 -16.51 -28.54 1.79
C ARG A 350 -15.08 -28.52 2.31
N ASP A 351 -14.74 -27.56 3.19
CA ASP A 351 -13.41 -27.48 3.79
C ASP A 351 -13.09 -28.75 4.59
N GLN A 352 -14.05 -29.25 5.38
CA GLN A 352 -13.91 -30.47 6.17
C GLN A 352 -13.66 -31.71 5.29
N LEU A 353 -14.41 -31.85 4.19
CA LEU A 353 -14.19 -32.94 3.22
C LEU A 353 -12.82 -32.84 2.54
N ALA A 354 -12.37 -31.64 2.19
CA ALA A 354 -11.06 -31.43 1.59
C ALA A 354 -9.92 -31.78 2.57
N LEU A 355 -10.06 -31.39 3.84
CA LEU A 355 -9.11 -31.75 4.91
C LEU A 355 -9.08 -33.26 5.18
N GLU A 356 -10.23 -33.93 5.14
CA GLU A 356 -10.31 -35.39 5.25
C GLU A 356 -9.60 -36.10 4.09
N ALA A 357 -9.89 -35.69 2.85
CA ALA A 357 -9.21 -36.23 1.68
C ALA A 357 -7.69 -35.98 1.75
N ARG A 358 -7.29 -34.77 2.16
CA ARG A 358 -5.87 -34.43 2.31
C ARG A 358 -5.19 -35.25 3.40
N GLN A 359 -5.84 -35.48 4.53
CA GLN A 359 -5.32 -36.36 5.58
C GLN A 359 -5.09 -37.78 5.06
N ALA A 360 -6.03 -38.36 4.31
CA ALA A 360 -5.86 -39.68 3.70
C ALA A 360 -4.66 -39.74 2.74
N MET A 361 -4.37 -38.66 2.00
CA MET A 361 -3.17 -38.59 1.17
C MET A 361 -1.88 -38.66 2.02
N PHE A 362 -1.86 -38.01 3.18
CA PHE A 362 -0.73 -38.06 4.11
C PHE A 362 -0.56 -39.41 4.82
N GLU A 363 -1.54 -40.31 4.80
CA GLU A 363 -1.38 -41.68 5.33
C GLU A 363 -0.47 -42.54 4.41
N SER A 364 -0.34 -42.17 3.15
CA SER A 364 0.57 -42.81 2.18
C SER A 364 1.25 -41.76 1.30
N PRO A 365 2.19 -40.98 1.85
CA PRO A 365 2.74 -39.79 1.19
C PRO A 365 3.45 -40.12 -0.13
N GLU A 366 4.22 -41.21 -0.19
CA GLU A 366 4.92 -41.65 -1.41
C GLU A 366 3.95 -41.94 -2.56
N LYS A 367 2.83 -42.64 -2.28
CA LYS A 367 1.80 -42.95 -3.28
C LYS A 367 1.09 -41.70 -3.82
N ASN A 368 1.13 -40.62 -3.05
CA ASN A 368 0.47 -39.36 -3.37
C ASN A 368 1.45 -38.26 -3.79
N ASN A 369 2.72 -38.61 -4.05
CA ASN A 369 3.79 -37.68 -4.44
C ASN A 369 3.97 -36.51 -3.46
N LEU A 370 3.86 -36.77 -2.15
CA LEU A 370 4.05 -35.76 -1.11
C LEU A 370 5.49 -35.76 -0.62
N HIS A 371 6.13 -34.59 -0.63
CA HIS A 371 7.49 -34.39 -0.14
C HIS A 371 7.46 -33.90 1.30
N LEU A 372 7.83 -34.76 2.25
CA LEU A 372 7.78 -34.49 3.69
C LEU A 372 9.20 -34.40 4.31
N ASN A 373 9.27 -34.00 5.57
CA ASN A 373 10.50 -34.07 6.40
C ASN A 373 11.73 -33.35 5.81
N ARG A 374 11.51 -32.22 5.13
CA ARG A 374 12.58 -31.41 4.52
C ARG A 374 13.64 -30.89 5.51
N ARG A 375 13.39 -31.01 6.83
CA ARG A 375 14.35 -30.70 7.89
C ARG A 375 15.64 -31.52 7.84
N THR A 376 15.57 -32.75 7.37
CA THR A 376 16.70 -33.69 7.42
C THR A 376 17.65 -33.58 6.22
N GLY A 377 17.38 -32.68 5.27
CA GLY A 377 18.19 -32.52 4.06
C GLY A 377 17.92 -33.58 2.99
N GLU A 378 16.86 -34.38 3.16
CA GLU A 378 16.38 -35.40 2.20
C GLU A 378 15.49 -34.82 1.07
#